data_AF-A0A0L0G0F1-F1
#
_entry.id   AF-A0A0L0G0F1-F1
#
_cell.length_a   1.000
_cell.length_b   1.000
_cell.length_c   1.000
_cell.angle_alpha   90.00
_cell.angle_beta   90.00
_cell.angle_gamma   90.00
#
_symmetry.space_group_name_H-M   'P 1'
#
loop_
_entity.id
_entity.type
_entity.pdbx_description
1 polymer ?
#
loop_
_entity_poly.entity_id
_entity_poly.type
_entity_poly.pdbx_seq_one_letter_code
_entity_poly.pdbx_strand_id
1 'polypeptide(L)'
;MSSKLTLLTSHFTSLRLIWSRSPHMSAEVIRSLKTGHAQPDPATCMAKRSAIEDEINTTHTAATAPGFNNGTTAYNSSNTGYNGSGGTTNTGYYNQQAKQLLLKMPGITSRNVKYVMDNVASVYELSQMNLKEVQTLLGQAAGKQLHDFVNQGL
;
A
#
# COMPACT_ATOMS: atom_id res chain seq x y z
N MET A 1 -3.48 27.33 18.20
CA MET A 1 -2.40 26.80 17.33
C MET A 1 -2.46 25.28 17.35
N SER A 2 -2.23 24.61 16.22
CA SER A 2 -2.50 23.17 16.04
C SER A 2 -1.59 22.29 16.92
N SER A 3 -2.19 21.52 17.85
CA SER A 3 -1.48 20.65 18.81
C SER A 3 -0.54 19.64 18.14
N LYS A 4 -0.86 19.22 16.91
CA LYS A 4 -0.03 18.30 16.12
C LYS A 4 1.33 18.92 15.75
N LEU A 5 1.37 20.21 15.45
CA LEU A 5 2.63 20.89 15.10
C LEU A 5 3.53 21.02 16.32
N THR A 6 2.95 21.39 17.47
CA THR A 6 3.69 21.49 18.74
C THR A 6 4.33 20.16 19.13
N LEU A 7 3.60 19.05 18.98
CA LEU A 7 4.12 17.71 19.25
C LEU A 7 5.33 17.38 18.35
N LEU A 8 5.21 17.66 17.04
CA LEU A 8 6.31 17.46 16.09
C LEU A 8 7.56 18.27 16.47
N THR A 9 7.40 19.54 16.83
CA THR A 9 8.53 20.41 17.22
C THR A 9 9.16 19.99 18.54
N SER A 10 8.40 19.42 19.48
CA SER A 10 8.94 18.95 20.77
C SER A 10 9.68 17.61 20.67
N HIS A 11 9.19 16.68 19.84
CA HIS A 11 9.79 15.35 19.74
C HIS A 11 10.99 15.28 18.78
N PHE A 12 11.00 16.10 17.73
CA PHE A 12 12.09 16.12 16.74
C PHE A 12 12.94 17.39 16.90
N THR A 13 13.88 17.37 17.83
CA THR A 13 14.73 18.53 18.17
C THR A 13 15.64 19.00 17.03
N SER A 14 15.94 18.14 16.06
CA SER A 14 16.71 18.47 14.86
C SER A 14 15.86 19.02 13.70
N LEU A 15 14.54 19.13 13.89
CA LEU A 15 13.61 19.55 12.84
C LEU A 15 13.68 21.07 12.62
N ARG A 16 13.94 21.48 11.39
CA ARG A 16 13.97 22.90 10.97
C ARG A 16 12.78 23.19 10.06
N LEU A 17 11.95 24.14 10.45
CA LEU A 17 10.83 24.62 9.64
C LEU A 17 11.17 25.98 9.03
N ILE A 18 10.84 26.15 7.75
CA ILE A 18 10.95 27.44 7.06
C ILE A 18 9.58 27.76 6.45
N TRP A 19 9.08 28.95 6.73
CA TRP A 19 7.82 29.46 6.19
C TRP A 19 8.12 30.53 5.14
N SER A 20 7.49 30.43 3.97
CA SER A 20 7.55 31.42 2.89
C SER A 20 6.15 31.92 2.55
N ARG A 21 6.05 33.15 2.05
CA ARG A 21 4.77 33.80 1.71
C ARG A 21 4.32 33.55 0.27
N SER A 22 5.12 32.85 -0.56
CA SER A 22 4.76 32.49 -1.93
C SER A 22 5.60 31.31 -2.46
N PRO A 23 5.10 30.56 -3.48
CA PRO A 23 5.86 29.47 -4.10
C PRO A 23 7.17 29.91 -4.75
N HIS A 24 7.21 31.12 -5.33
CA HIS A 24 8.41 31.70 -5.92
C HIS A 24 9.49 31.96 -4.86
N MET A 25 9.10 32.54 -3.72
CA MET A 25 10.00 32.74 -2.58
C MET A 25 10.51 31.38 -2.05
N SER A 26 9.65 30.36 -2.00
CA SER A 26 10.08 29.00 -1.64
C SER A 26 11.18 28.47 -2.57
N ALA A 27 11.00 28.64 -3.89
CA ALA A 27 11.97 28.16 -4.87
C ALA A 27 13.34 28.83 -4.72
N GLU A 28 13.36 30.15 -4.47
CA GLU A 28 14.61 30.88 -4.22
C GLU A 28 15.28 30.45 -2.91
N VAL A 29 14.52 30.30 -1.82
CA VAL A 29 15.05 29.79 -0.55
C VAL A 29 15.67 28.41 -0.73
N ILE A 30 15.00 27.49 -1.43
CA ILE A 30 15.53 26.15 -1.71
C ILE A 30 16.80 26.23 -2.58
N ARG A 31 16.84 27.15 -3.56
CA ARG A 31 18.01 27.36 -4.43
C ARG A 31 19.22 27.87 -3.62
N SER A 32 19.02 28.83 -2.72
CA SER A 32 20.06 29.36 -1.84
C SER A 32 20.58 28.30 -0.87
N LEU A 33 19.70 27.45 -0.33
CA LEU A 33 20.10 26.34 0.55
C LEU A 33 20.93 25.28 -0.17
N LYS A 34 20.69 25.09 -1.48
CA LYS A 34 21.46 24.18 -2.32
C LYS A 34 22.83 24.72 -2.73
N THR A 35 23.12 26.01 -2.53
CA THR A 35 24.43 26.59 -2.87
C THR A 35 25.54 25.90 -2.06
N GLY A 36 26.61 25.46 -2.75
CA GLY A 36 27.75 24.79 -2.11
C GLY A 36 27.54 23.32 -1.72
N HIS A 37 26.36 22.74 -1.98
CA HIS A 37 26.08 21.32 -1.75
C HIS A 37 26.12 20.53 -3.06
N ALA A 38 26.66 19.31 -3.04
CA ALA A 38 26.63 18.41 -4.18
C ALA A 38 25.19 18.00 -4.54
N GLN A 39 24.94 17.72 -5.82
CA GLN A 39 23.64 17.19 -6.24
C GLN A 39 23.39 15.83 -5.59
N PRO A 40 22.15 15.54 -5.14
CA PRO A 40 21.81 14.22 -4.64
C PRO A 40 21.94 13.21 -5.78
N ASP A 41 22.81 12.21 -5.60
CA ASP A 41 23.01 11.13 -6.57
C ASP A 41 21.85 10.13 -6.53
N PRO A 42 21.19 9.83 -7.67
CA PRO A 42 20.06 8.90 -7.71
C PRO A 42 20.41 7.49 -7.25
N ALA A 43 21.64 7.01 -7.51
CA ALA A 43 22.05 5.66 -7.11
C ALA A 43 22.15 5.55 -5.58
N THR A 44 22.79 6.52 -4.93
CA THR A 44 22.87 6.61 -3.46
C THR A 44 21.49 6.73 -2.79
N CYS A 45 20.57 7.49 -3.40
CA CYS A 45 19.19 7.60 -2.91
C CYS A 45 18.44 6.26 -2.99
N MET A 46 18.58 5.51 -4.09
CA MET A 46 17.96 4.18 -4.23
C MET A 46 18.51 3.19 -3.21
N ALA A 47 19.83 3.18 -2.99
CA ALA A 47 20.46 2.29 -2.01
C ALA A 47 20.02 2.60 -0.56
N LYS A 48 19.90 3.89 -0.19
CA LYS A 48 19.35 4.28 1.13
C LYS A 48 17.88 3.88 1.28
N ARG A 49 17.09 4.00 0.21
CA ARG A 49 15.68 3.61 0.22
C ARG A 49 15.50 2.12 0.42
N SER A 50 16.25 1.28 -0.31
CA SER A 50 16.17 -0.17 -0.15
C SER A 50 16.57 -0.59 1.26
N ALA A 51 17.63 0.01 1.82
CA ALA A 51 18.04 -0.26 3.19
C ALA A 51 16.95 0.08 4.24
N ILE A 52 16.18 1.14 4.02
CA ILE A 52 15.03 1.51 4.88
C ILE A 52 13.83 0.56 4.63
N GLU A 53 13.59 0.17 3.38
CA GLU A 53 12.51 -0.76 3.02
C GLU A 53 12.74 -2.16 3.61
N ASP A 54 13.99 -2.61 3.72
CA ASP A 54 14.34 -3.90 4.34
C ASP A 54 14.07 -3.91 5.87
N GLU A 55 14.25 -2.77 6.53
CA GLU A 55 13.97 -2.61 7.97
C GLU A 55 12.45 -2.56 8.25
N ILE A 56 11.68 -1.88 7.39
CA ILE A 56 10.21 -1.79 7.50
C ILE A 56 9.54 -3.13 7.14
N ASN A 57 10.06 -3.86 6.16
CA ASN A 57 9.51 -5.12 5.68
C ASN A 57 9.86 -6.34 6.55
N THR A 58 10.81 -6.22 7.49
CA THR A 58 11.08 -7.28 8.47
C THR A 58 9.99 -7.32 9.56
N THR A 59 9.32 -6.21 9.84
CA THR A 59 8.15 -6.13 10.73
C THR A 59 6.79 -6.15 10.04
N HIS A 60 6.74 -6.08 8.70
CA HIS A 60 5.53 -6.31 7.90
C HIS A 60 5.90 -7.08 6.62
N THR A 61 5.72 -8.40 6.64
CA THR A 61 6.24 -9.34 5.64
C THR A 61 5.91 -8.97 4.18
N ALA A 62 6.97 -8.90 3.37
CA ALA A 62 7.06 -9.18 1.93
C ALA A 62 6.48 -8.17 0.92
N ALA A 63 7.40 -7.48 0.24
CA ALA A 63 7.46 -7.25 -1.20
C ALA A 63 6.13 -7.12 -1.98
N THR A 64 5.68 -5.89 -2.23
CA THR A 64 5.12 -5.43 -3.52
C THR A 64 5.06 -3.89 -3.46
N ALA A 65 5.99 -3.19 -4.09
CA ALA A 65 5.85 -1.75 -4.30
C ALA A 65 4.70 -1.50 -5.29
N PRO A 66 3.64 -0.72 -4.96
CA PRO A 66 2.69 -0.26 -5.96
C PRO A 66 3.38 0.79 -6.82
N GLY A 67 3.69 0.42 -8.08
CA GLY A 67 4.01 1.39 -9.13
C GLY A 67 2.88 2.39 -9.31
N PHE A 68 3.25 3.62 -9.68
CA PHE A 68 2.33 4.67 -10.08
C PHE A 68 1.52 4.21 -11.30
N ASN A 69 0.24 3.92 -11.13
CA ASN A 69 -0.69 3.72 -12.24
C ASN A 69 -1.08 5.09 -12.80
N ASN A 70 -0.22 5.68 -13.64
CA ASN A 70 -0.72 6.59 -14.65
C ASN A 70 -1.05 5.74 -15.87
N GLY A 71 -2.33 5.70 -16.24
CA GLY A 71 -2.82 4.84 -17.30
C GLY A 71 -2.17 5.19 -18.64
N THR A 72 -1.34 4.28 -19.16
CA THR A 72 -1.13 4.14 -20.60
C THR A 72 -0.94 2.67 -20.93
N THR A 73 -2.00 2.09 -21.49
CA THR A 73 -1.94 0.91 -22.35
C THR A 73 -0.99 1.18 -23.52
N ALA A 74 -0.24 0.14 -23.91
CA ALA A 74 0.50 -0.03 -25.17
C ALA A 74 1.93 0.58 -25.28
N TYR A 75 2.93 -0.20 -24.87
CA TYR A 75 4.12 -0.42 -25.69
C TYR A 75 4.48 -1.91 -25.65
N ASN A 76 4.26 -2.62 -26.76
CA ASN A 76 4.84 -3.94 -26.97
C ASN A 76 6.29 -3.72 -27.43
N SER A 77 7.26 -4.20 -26.66
CA SER A 77 8.53 -4.59 -27.25
C SER A 77 9.21 -5.64 -26.39
N SER A 78 9.06 -6.88 -26.85
CA SER A 78 10.07 -7.94 -26.83
C SER A 78 11.42 -7.59 -26.17
N ASN A 79 11.67 -8.10 -24.97
CA ASN A 79 12.95 -8.75 -24.70
C ASN A 79 12.85 -9.74 -23.53
N THR A 80 13.24 -10.97 -23.85
CA THR A 80 13.68 -12.03 -22.97
C THR A 80 14.80 -11.54 -22.04
N GLY A 81 14.73 -11.96 -20.78
CA GLY A 81 15.92 -12.12 -19.94
C GLY A 81 15.92 -11.31 -18.67
N TYR A 82 15.27 -11.82 -17.61
CA TYR A 82 15.80 -11.82 -16.24
C TYR A 82 15.23 -13.04 -15.50
N ASN A 83 16.11 -13.99 -15.17
CA ASN A 83 15.84 -15.11 -14.28
C ASN A 83 16.03 -14.62 -12.84
N GLY A 84 14.92 -14.39 -12.14
CA GLY A 84 14.88 -14.08 -10.71
C GLY A 84 13.98 -15.11 -10.02
N SER A 85 14.63 -16.12 -9.43
CA SER A 85 14.02 -17.16 -8.60
C SER A 85 13.22 -16.55 -7.44
N GLY A 86 11.93 -16.87 -7.36
CA GLY A 86 11.04 -16.41 -6.30
C GLY A 86 9.58 -16.80 -6.49
N GLY A 87 9.27 -18.10 -6.44
CA GLY A 87 7.92 -18.60 -6.14
C GLY A 87 6.81 -18.29 -7.15
N THR A 88 6.60 -19.19 -8.10
CA THR A 88 5.37 -19.34 -8.88
C THR A 88 4.14 -19.37 -7.97
N THR A 89 3.40 -18.27 -7.90
CA THR A 89 1.97 -18.33 -7.56
C THR A 89 1.22 -17.42 -8.53
N ASN A 90 0.21 -17.97 -9.20
CA ASN A 90 -0.73 -17.31 -10.11
C ASN A 90 -1.53 -16.20 -9.39
N THR A 91 -0.87 -15.16 -8.87
CA THR A 91 -1.47 -14.11 -8.03
C THR A 91 -1.66 -12.79 -8.77
N GLY A 92 -1.28 -12.73 -10.05
CA GLY A 92 -1.40 -11.55 -10.91
C GLY A 92 -2.76 -11.38 -11.61
N TYR A 93 -3.71 -12.32 -11.45
CA TYR A 93 -5.00 -12.28 -12.15
C TYR A 93 -6.16 -11.76 -11.30
N TYR A 94 -5.94 -11.45 -10.02
CA TYR A 94 -7.02 -10.93 -9.16
C TYR A 94 -7.06 -9.41 -9.22
N ASN A 95 -8.27 -8.87 -9.23
CA ASN A 95 -8.48 -7.44 -9.11
C ASN A 95 -7.92 -6.95 -7.76
N GLN A 96 -6.81 -6.22 -7.81
CA GLN A 96 -6.14 -5.69 -6.62
C GLN A 96 -7.05 -4.75 -5.82
N GLN A 97 -7.96 -4.01 -6.47
CA GLN A 97 -8.93 -3.15 -5.78
C GLN A 97 -9.94 -3.99 -4.98
N ALA A 98 -10.42 -5.10 -5.55
CA ALA A 98 -11.31 -6.03 -4.87
C ALA A 98 -10.60 -6.68 -3.68
N LYS A 99 -9.34 -7.10 -3.84
CA LYS A 99 -8.51 -7.63 -2.74
C LYS A 99 -8.38 -6.63 -1.58
N GLN A 100 -8.10 -5.37 -1.88
CA GLN A 100 -7.98 -4.32 -0.85
C GLN A 100 -9.31 -4.02 -0.16
N LEU A 101 -10.43 -4.11 -0.89
CA LEU A 101 -11.76 -3.97 -0.30
C LEU A 101 -12.06 -5.13 0.65
N LEU A 102 -11.79 -6.37 0.23
CA LEU A 102 -11.96 -7.56 1.06
C LEU A 102 -11.11 -7.48 2.34
N LEU A 103 -9.85 -7.07 2.26
CA LEU A 103 -8.97 -6.93 3.43
C LEU A 103 -9.44 -5.89 4.46
N LYS A 104 -10.31 -4.95 4.05
CA LYS A 104 -10.90 -3.97 4.97
C LYS A 104 -12.14 -4.49 5.69
N MET A 105 -12.70 -5.63 5.27
CA MET A 105 -13.89 -6.21 5.90
C MET A 105 -13.51 -6.97 7.17
N PRO A 106 -14.35 -6.90 8.22
CA PRO A 106 -14.11 -7.63 9.46
C PRO A 106 -14.08 -9.15 9.21
N GLY A 107 -13.07 -9.83 9.74
CA GLY A 107 -12.88 -11.27 9.59
C GLY A 107 -12.09 -11.70 8.34
N ILE A 108 -11.84 -10.81 7.37
CA ILE A 108 -10.98 -11.13 6.21
C ILE A 108 -9.53 -10.73 6.50
N THR A 109 -8.61 -11.64 6.21
CA THR A 109 -7.16 -11.52 6.44
C THR A 109 -6.40 -11.91 5.18
N SER A 110 -5.12 -11.55 5.10
CA SER A 110 -4.25 -11.95 3.98
C SER A 110 -4.13 -13.46 3.78
N ARG A 111 -4.46 -14.26 4.80
CA ARG A 111 -4.47 -15.73 4.74
C ARG A 111 -5.74 -16.29 4.08
N ASN A 112 -6.91 -15.72 4.39
CA ASN A 112 -8.20 -16.24 3.92
C ASN A 112 -8.72 -15.53 2.65
N VAL A 113 -8.22 -14.34 2.32
CA VAL A 113 -8.68 -13.54 1.17
C VAL A 113 -8.51 -14.27 -0.16
N LYS A 114 -7.48 -15.10 -0.31
CA LYS A 114 -7.27 -15.89 -1.53
C LYS A 114 -8.39 -16.92 -1.73
N TYR A 115 -8.79 -17.61 -0.66
CA TYR A 115 -9.91 -18.56 -0.72
C TYR A 115 -11.22 -17.87 -1.09
N VAL A 116 -11.47 -16.65 -0.57
CA VAL A 116 -12.66 -15.87 -0.94
C VAL A 116 -12.62 -15.47 -2.41
N MET A 117 -11.49 -14.95 -2.90
CA MET A 117 -11.36 -14.55 -4.31
C MET A 117 -11.43 -15.74 -5.29
N ASP A 118 -11.08 -16.95 -4.85
CA ASP A 118 -11.16 -18.17 -5.65
C ASP A 118 -12.59 -18.75 -5.71
N ASN A 119 -13.38 -18.56 -4.65
CA ASN A 119 -14.74 -19.13 -4.54
C ASN A 119 -15.86 -18.13 -4.84
N VAL A 120 -15.53 -16.85 -5.01
CA VAL A 120 -16.51 -15.78 -5.25
C VAL A 120 -16.09 -14.93 -6.43
N ALA A 121 -16.96 -14.78 -7.43
CA ALA A 121 -16.66 -14.03 -8.64
C ALA A 121 -16.73 -12.51 -8.43
N SER A 122 -17.54 -12.04 -7.48
CA SER A 122 -17.72 -10.62 -7.19
C SER A 122 -18.08 -10.34 -5.73
N VAL A 123 -17.72 -9.15 -5.25
CA VAL A 123 -18.12 -8.66 -3.92
C VAL A 123 -19.65 -8.60 -3.77
N TYR A 124 -20.38 -8.45 -4.88
CA TYR A 124 -21.84 -8.55 -4.89
C TYR A 124 -22.34 -9.94 -4.54
N GLU A 125 -21.73 -10.98 -5.11
CA GLU A 125 -22.08 -12.38 -4.84
C GLU A 125 -21.79 -12.72 -3.37
N LEU A 126 -20.65 -12.25 -2.85
CA LEU A 126 -20.32 -12.36 -1.42
C LEU A 126 -21.42 -11.77 -0.52
N SER A 127 -22.05 -10.68 -0.95
CA SER A 127 -23.12 -10.01 -0.20
C SER A 127 -24.46 -10.75 -0.22
N GLN A 128 -24.69 -11.65 -1.17
CA GLN A 128 -25.93 -12.41 -1.27
C GLN A 128 -25.84 -13.80 -0.65
N MET A 129 -24.64 -14.23 -0.25
CA MET A 129 -24.43 -15.53 0.39
C MET A 129 -25.06 -15.58 1.78
N ASN A 130 -25.60 -16.75 2.11
CA ASN A 130 -26.18 -17.01 3.41
C ASN A 130 -25.08 -17.20 4.48
N LEU A 131 -25.40 -16.95 5.75
CA LEU A 131 -24.47 -17.12 6.88
C LEU A 131 -23.72 -18.46 6.85
N LYS A 132 -24.41 -19.56 6.53
CA LYS A 132 -23.82 -20.91 6.47
C LYS A 132 -22.77 -21.04 5.36
N GLU A 133 -22.97 -20.40 4.22
CA GLU A 133 -22.07 -20.44 3.07
C GLU A 133 -20.80 -19.63 3.38
N VAL A 134 -20.97 -18.41 3.91
CA VAL A 134 -19.85 -17.56 4.33
C VAL A 134 -19.02 -18.21 5.45
N GLN A 135 -19.67 -18.88 6.41
CA GLN A 135 -18.99 -19.64 7.46
C GLN A 135 -18.25 -20.87 6.94
N THR A 136 -18.73 -21.50 5.87
CA THR A 136 -18.04 -22.63 5.24
C THR A 136 -16.75 -22.16 4.55
N LEU A 137 -16.75 -20.94 3.99
CA LEU A 137 -15.59 -20.34 3.34
C LEU A 137 -14.54 -19.80 4.31
N LEU A 138 -14.97 -19.12 5.38
CA LEU A 138 -14.08 -18.35 6.27
C LEU A 138 -13.93 -18.93 7.69
N GLY A 139 -14.76 -19.90 8.05
CA GLY A 139 -14.89 -20.42 9.42
C GLY A 139 -15.95 -19.69 10.23
N GLN A 140 -16.34 -20.28 11.37
CA GLN A 140 -17.49 -19.86 12.18
C GLN A 140 -17.39 -18.41 12.69
N ALA A 141 -16.24 -18.03 13.27
CA ALA A 141 -16.05 -16.71 13.87
C ALA A 141 -15.94 -15.60 12.81
N ALA A 142 -15.03 -15.77 11.83
CA ALA A 142 -14.80 -14.77 10.78
C ALA A 142 -16.00 -14.64 9.83
N GLY A 143 -16.64 -15.76 9.47
CA GLY A 143 -17.81 -15.74 8.60
C GLY A 143 -19.02 -15.08 9.25
N LYS A 144 -19.20 -15.24 10.57
CA LYS A 144 -20.23 -14.52 11.32
C LYS A 144 -19.96 -13.01 11.30
N GLN A 145 -18.74 -12.58 11.62
CA GLN A 145 -18.36 -11.16 11.61
C GLN A 145 -18.58 -10.50 10.24
N LEU A 146 -18.20 -11.18 9.17
CA LEU A 146 -18.38 -10.69 7.82
C LEU A 146 -19.86 -10.60 7.44
N HIS A 147 -20.63 -11.65 7.70
CA HIS A 147 -22.05 -11.70 7.35
C HIS A 147 -22.88 -10.67 8.15
N ASP A 148 -22.58 -10.52 9.44
CA ASP A 148 -23.21 -9.50 10.29
C ASP A 148 -22.91 -8.11 9.74
N PHE A 149 -21.66 -7.80 9.40
CA PHE A 149 -21.28 -6.51 8.82
C PHE A 149 -21.99 -6.20 7.49
N VAL A 150 -22.11 -7.19 6.60
CA VAL A 150 -22.70 -6.98 5.27
C VAL A 150 -24.23 -6.83 5.33
N ASN A 151 -24.90 -7.57 6.21
CA ASN A 151 -26.37 -7.56 6.31
C ASN A 151 -26.92 -6.61 7.39
N GLN A 152 -26.09 -6.16 8.33
CA GLN A 152 -26.45 -5.18 9.37
C GLN A 152 -25.85 -3.81 9.07
N GLY A 153 -25.62 -3.47 7.80
CA GLY A 153 -25.02 -2.20 7.42
C GLY A 153 -25.79 -0.99 7.99
N LEU A 154 -25.28 -0.45 9.11
CA LEU A 154 -25.78 0.63 9.99
C LEU A 154 -26.96 0.27 10.90
#